data_AF-A0A934D1N1-F1
#
_entry.id   AF-A0A934D1N1-F1
#
_cell.length_a   1.000
_cell.length_b   1.000
_cell.length_c   1.000
_cell.angle_alpha   90.00
_cell.angle_beta   90.00
_cell.angle_gamma   90.00
#
_symmetry.space_group_name_H-M   'P 1'
#
loop_
_entity.id
_entity.type
_entity.pdbx_description
1 polymer ?
#
loop_
_entity_poly.entity_id
_entity_poly.type
_entity_poly.pdbx_seq_one_letter_code
_entity_poly.pdbx_strand_id
1 'polypeptide(L)'
;MIGRIAFTHYCVADMDRSVDFYQNALGLKLLFRRDDWSEFEIGGQRIALRFVDGWTGGSSGSGAAVSFLAEPIEGAVDRLKK
;
A
#
# COMPACT_ATOMS: atom_id res chain seq x y z
N MET A 1 -10.94 -7.47 24.18
CA MET A 1 -10.50 -8.74 23.57
C MET A 1 -10.05 -8.44 22.14
N ILE A 2 -8.87 -8.94 21.72
CA ILE A 2 -8.30 -8.71 20.38
C ILE A 2 -8.54 -9.97 19.54
N GLY A 3 -9.12 -9.84 18.33
CA GLY A 3 -9.59 -11.00 17.54
C GLY A 3 -8.92 -11.23 16.19
N ARG A 4 -8.43 -10.18 15.51
CA ARG A 4 -7.74 -10.28 14.21
C ARG A 4 -6.94 -9.01 13.91
N ILE A 5 -6.06 -9.08 12.92
CA ILE A 5 -5.44 -7.90 12.34
C ILE A 5 -6.51 -7.08 11.63
N ALA A 6 -6.63 -5.80 11.98
CA ALA A 6 -7.57 -4.90 11.33
C ALA A 6 -7.06 -4.48 9.93
N PHE A 7 -5.80 -4.03 9.88
CA PHE A 7 -5.10 -3.60 8.67
C PHE A 7 -3.60 -3.48 8.94
N THR A 8 -2.81 -3.45 7.88
CA THR A 8 -1.40 -3.01 7.89
C THR A 8 -1.32 -1.63 7.25
N HIS A 9 -0.46 -0.73 7.73
CA HIS A 9 -0.30 0.58 7.11
C HIS A 9 1.15 0.98 6.87
N TYR A 10 1.34 1.85 5.87
CA TYR A 10 2.62 2.43 5.48
C TYR A 10 2.61 3.95 5.54
N CYS A 11 3.71 4.53 6.02
CA CYS A 11 3.92 5.96 5.90
C CYS A 11 4.38 6.32 4.49
N VAL A 12 3.78 7.35 3.91
CA VAL A 12 4.10 7.88 2.58
C VAL A 12 4.37 9.38 2.65
N ALA A 13 5.30 9.83 1.82
CA ALA A 13 5.67 11.24 1.69
C ALA A 13 4.81 12.00 0.66
N ASP A 14 4.10 11.26 -0.20
CA ASP A 14 3.27 11.80 -1.28
C ASP A 14 2.04 10.89 -1.42
N MET A 15 0.90 11.37 -0.96
CA MET A 15 -0.35 10.60 -0.93
C MET A 15 -0.94 10.41 -2.33
N ASP A 16 -0.79 11.38 -3.23
CA ASP A 16 -1.34 11.31 -4.58
C ASP A 16 -0.62 10.25 -5.40
N ARG A 17 0.71 10.35 -5.45
CA ARG A 17 1.55 9.39 -6.13
C ARG A 17 1.42 7.99 -5.54
N SER A 18 1.30 7.90 -4.21
CA SER A 18 1.14 6.59 -3.57
C SER A 18 -0.21 5.96 -3.88
N VAL A 19 -1.31 6.71 -3.83
CA VAL A 19 -2.62 6.15 -4.18
C VAL A 19 -2.66 5.72 -5.65
N ASP A 20 -2.10 6.51 -6.55
CA ASP A 20 -1.98 6.12 -7.97
C ASP A 20 -1.21 4.81 -8.13
N PHE A 21 -0.10 4.63 -7.41
CA PHE A 21 0.64 3.37 -7.43
C PHE A 21 -0.19 2.17 -6.95
N TYR A 22 -0.81 2.26 -5.76
CA TYR A 22 -1.56 1.11 -5.22
C TYR A 22 -2.86 0.85 -6.01
N GLN A 23 -3.52 1.89 -6.51
CA GLN A 23 -4.76 1.74 -7.29
C GLN A 23 -4.50 1.35 -8.74
N ASN A 24 -3.67 2.11 -9.44
CA ASN A 24 -3.51 2.01 -10.89
C ASN A 24 -2.29 1.19 -11.28
N ALA A 25 -1.17 1.22 -10.54
CA ALA A 25 -0.04 0.37 -10.84
C ALA A 25 -0.21 -1.06 -10.30
N LEU A 26 -0.77 -1.23 -9.10
CA LEU A 26 -1.02 -2.56 -8.51
C LEU A 26 -2.45 -3.09 -8.74
N GLY A 27 -3.39 -2.23 -9.14
CA GLY A 27 -4.77 -2.66 -9.40
C GLY A 27 -5.62 -2.87 -8.14
N LEU A 28 -5.19 -2.37 -6.98
CA LEU A 28 -5.94 -2.57 -5.74
C LEU A 28 -7.20 -1.70 -5.71
N LYS A 29 -8.26 -2.22 -5.09
CA LYS A 29 -9.51 -1.49 -4.95
C LYS A 29 -9.38 -0.45 -3.83
N LEU A 30 -9.37 0.83 -4.19
CA LEU A 30 -9.49 1.92 -3.23
C LEU A 30 -10.86 1.87 -2.53
N LEU A 31 -10.85 1.82 -1.20
CA LEU A 31 -12.05 1.83 -0.38
C LEU A 31 -12.37 3.22 0.17
N PHE A 32 -11.33 3.96 0.52
CA PHE A 32 -11.44 5.21 1.24
C PHE A 32 -10.21 6.08 0.99
N ARG A 33 -10.40 7.39 0.86
CA ARG A 33 -9.32 8.36 0.64
C ARG A 33 -9.58 9.68 1.35
N ARG A 34 -8.54 10.17 2.01
CA ARG A 34 -8.40 11.49 2.65
C ARG A 34 -6.96 11.97 2.45
N ASP A 35 -6.71 13.24 2.75
CA ASP A 35 -5.38 13.85 2.62
C ASP A 35 -4.32 13.13 3.46
N ASP A 36 -4.68 12.66 4.65
CA ASP A 36 -3.78 12.01 5.59
C ASP A 36 -3.85 10.47 5.58
N TRP A 37 -4.87 9.89 4.96
CA TRP A 37 -5.18 8.47 5.07
C TRP A 37 -5.90 7.90 3.85
N SER A 38 -5.42 6.78 3.32
CA SER A 38 -6.12 6.04 2.26
C SER A 38 -6.09 4.54 2.53
N GLU A 39 -7.16 3.81 2.18
CA GLU A 39 -7.27 2.36 2.39
C GLU A 39 -7.64 1.61 1.11
N PHE A 40 -7.06 0.42 0.97
CA PHE A 40 -7.30 -0.49 -0.15
C PHE A 40 -7.73 -1.86 0.35
N GLU A 41 -8.57 -2.52 -0.43
CA GLU A 41 -8.94 -3.92 -0.23
C GLU A 41 -8.04 -4.84 -1.05
N ILE A 42 -7.62 -5.93 -0.42
CA ILE A 42 -6.95 -7.05 -1.08
C ILE A 42 -7.20 -8.36 -0.31
N GLY A 43 -7.80 -9.34 -0.98
CA GLY A 43 -7.99 -10.69 -0.45
C GLY A 43 -8.79 -10.74 0.86
N GLY A 44 -9.74 -9.81 1.08
CA GLY A 44 -10.50 -9.71 2.32
C GLY A 44 -9.74 -9.03 3.47
N GLN A 45 -8.52 -8.55 3.23
CA GLN A 45 -7.72 -7.75 4.16
C GLN A 45 -7.62 -6.29 3.67
N ARG A 46 -7.08 -5.44 4.54
CA ARG A 46 -6.88 -4.01 4.28
C ARG A 46 -5.41 -3.63 4.41
N ILE A 47 -4.95 -2.85 3.43
CA ILE A 47 -3.71 -2.09 3.50
C ILE A 47 -4.05 -0.60 3.48
N ALA A 48 -3.37 0.17 4.32
CA ALA A 48 -3.57 1.60 4.42
C ALA A 48 -2.28 2.39 4.18
N LEU A 49 -2.43 3.63 3.73
CA LEU A 49 -1.37 4.60 3.57
C LEU A 49 -1.64 5.75 4.52
N ARG A 50 -0.62 6.18 5.25
CA ARG A 50 -0.63 7.34 6.13
C ARG A 50 0.32 8.39 5.58
N PHE A 51 -0.18 9.59 5.33
CA PHE A 51 0.70 10.70 4.98
C PHE A 51 1.52 11.10 6.21
N VAL A 52 2.82 11.27 6.03
CA VAL A 52 3.73 11.80 7.05
C VAL A 52 4.60 12.88 6.41
N ASP A 53 4.40 14.11 6.86
CA ASP A 53 5.21 15.24 6.41
C ASP A 53 6.69 15.04 6.78
N GLY A 54 7.58 15.39 5.86
CA GLY A 54 9.02 15.20 6.01
C GLY A 54 9.49 13.73 6.04
N TRP A 55 8.63 12.75 5.72
CA TRP A 55 9.05 11.35 5.62
C TRP A 55 9.98 11.15 4.41
N THR A 56 11.23 10.77 4.66
CA THR A 56 12.24 10.56 3.61
C THR A 56 12.37 9.10 3.16
N GLY A 57 11.49 8.22 3.65
CA GLY A 57 11.64 6.76 3.51
C GLY A 57 12.50 6.19 4.62
N GLY A 58 12.04 5.10 5.24
CA GLY A 58 12.66 4.51 6.41
C GLY A 58 14.15 4.22 6.21
N SER A 59 14.96 4.67 7.17
CA SER A 59 16.38 4.39 7.27
C SER A 59 16.65 2.88 7.10
N SER A 60 17.50 2.54 6.13
CA SER A 60 18.32 1.32 6.15
C SER A 60 17.60 0.02 6.57
N GLY A 61 16.73 -0.51 5.72
CA GLY A 61 16.50 -1.96 5.60
C GLY A 61 15.63 -2.68 6.64
N SER A 62 15.03 -2.01 7.64
CA SER A 62 14.13 -2.66 8.62
C SER A 62 12.82 -1.89 8.82
N GLY A 63 12.10 -1.67 7.73
CA GLY A 63 10.69 -1.26 7.78
C GLY A 63 9.77 -2.48 7.84
N ALA A 64 8.53 -2.31 8.28
CA ALA A 64 7.51 -3.35 8.14
C ALA A 64 7.41 -3.75 6.66
N ALA A 65 7.32 -5.04 6.34
CA ALA A 65 7.17 -5.51 4.96
C ALA A 65 5.83 -6.23 4.79
N VAL A 66 5.24 -6.09 3.61
CA VAL A 66 4.07 -6.86 3.18
C VAL A 66 4.44 -7.52 1.87
N SER A 67 4.15 -8.81 1.75
CA SER A 67 4.36 -9.58 0.53
C SER A 67 3.02 -9.87 -0.10
N PHE A 68 2.84 -9.44 -1.34
CA PHE A 68 1.65 -9.75 -2.13
C PHE A 68 1.91 -11.01 -2.96
N LEU A 69 0.95 -11.95 -2.91
CA LEU A 69 0.94 -13.09 -3.81
C LEU A 69 0.54 -12.60 -5.21
N ALA A 70 1.35 -12.91 -6.21
CA ALA A 70 1.09 -12.58 -7.61
C ALA A 70 1.13 -13.86 -8.44
N GLU A 71 0.02 -14.15 -9.13
CA GLU A 71 -0.16 -15.40 -9.88
C GLU A 71 -0.84 -15.12 -11.22
N PRO A 72 -0.14 -15.32 -12.37
CA PRO A 72 1.30 -15.51 -12.51
C PRO A 72 2.08 -14.20 -12.21
N ILE A 73 3.31 -14.32 -11.67
CA ILE A 73 4.11 -13.15 -11.24
C ILE A 73 4.54 -12.26 -12.42
N GLU A 74 4.69 -12.83 -13.61
CA GLU A 74 5.10 -12.16 -14.84
C GLU A 74 4.15 -11.01 -15.21
N GLY A 75 2.84 -11.21 -15.04
CA GLY A 75 1.85 -10.17 -15.31
C GLY A 75 1.99 -8.96 -14.38
N ALA A 76 2.33 -9.18 -13.12
CA ALA A 76 2.61 -8.11 -12.17
C ALA A 76 3.91 -7.36 -12.53
N VAL A 77 4.95 -8.09 -12.94
CA VAL A 77 6.23 -7.52 -13.37
C VAL A 77 6.05 -6.63 -14.61
N ASP A 78 5.32 -7.09 -15.61
CA ASP A 78 5.09 -6.32 -16.85
C ASP A 78 4.27 -5.07 -16.62
N ARG A 79 3.33 -5.10 -15.65
CA ARG A 79 2.57 -3.92 -15.23
C ARG A 79 3.46 -2.89 -14.54
N LEU A 80 4.37 -3.33 -13.67
CA LEU A 80 5.24 -2.45 -12.87
C LEU A 80 6.44 -1.87 -13.64
N LYS A 81 6.77 -2.40 -14.82
CA LYS A 81 7.83 -1.87 -15.69
C LYS A 81 7.41 -0.66 -16.53
N LYS A 82 6.12 -0.38 -16.63
CA LYS A 82 5.56 0.75 -17.40
C LYS A 82 5.62 2.03 -16.60
#